data_AF-A0A8T3LPJ6-F1
#
_entry.id   AF-A0A8T3LPJ6-F1
#
_cell.length_a   1.000
_cell.length_b   1.000
_cell.length_c   1.000
_cell.angle_alpha   90.00
_cell.angle_beta   90.00
_cell.angle_gamma   90.00
#
_symmetry.space_group_name_H-M   'P 1'
#
loop_
_entity.id
_entity.type
_entity.pdbx_description
1 polymer ?
#
loop_
_entity_poly.entity_id
_entity_poly.type
_entity_poly.pdbx_seq_one_letter_code
_entity_poly.pdbx_strand_id
1 'polypeptide(L)'
;MSPTFRGGEILGIRIPTVFVENDATRCAGCGEPIVGTPFRVTLLDIVPGEAAPSWAIGAAINPGPHQFHAVAEHFRSWARRRDYLFCRLSDVREIMRPIAVPGERPRWGLCDGNHRDAHELVPA
;
A
#
# COMPACT_ATOMS: atom_id res chain seq x y z
N MET A 1 24.72 -25.69 19.43
CA MET A 1 25.80 -24.83 18.91
C MET A 1 25.14 -23.59 18.31
N SER A 2 25.25 -22.45 19.00
CA SER A 2 24.74 -21.17 18.48
C SER A 2 25.65 -20.66 17.36
N PRO A 3 25.11 -20.17 16.23
CA PRO A 3 25.93 -19.49 15.25
C PRO A 3 26.39 -18.16 15.85
N THR A 4 27.70 -18.00 16.02
CA THR A 4 28.32 -16.72 16.41
C THR A 4 28.26 -15.76 15.22
N PHE A 5 27.48 -14.69 15.37
CA PHE A 5 27.35 -13.62 14.39
C PHE A 5 28.69 -12.91 14.14
N ARG A 6 29.09 -12.75 12.88
CA ARG A 6 30.21 -11.88 12.49
C ARG A 6 29.64 -10.52 12.07
N GLY A 7 29.95 -9.46 12.82
CA GLY A 7 29.67 -8.08 12.39
C GLY A 7 30.40 -7.73 11.08
N GLY A 8 29.89 -6.73 10.37
CA GLY A 8 30.46 -6.25 9.09
C GLY A 8 31.52 -5.16 9.25
N GLU A 9 32.27 -4.94 8.18
CA GLU A 9 33.35 -3.94 8.08
C GLU A 9 33.11 -3.06 6.84
N ILE A 10 33.20 -1.73 7.01
CA ILE A 10 33.15 -0.77 5.90
C ILE A 10 34.39 0.13 6.02
N LEU A 11 35.22 0.17 4.97
CA LEU A 11 36.42 1.02 4.90
C LEU A 11 37.35 0.91 6.13
N GLY A 12 37.51 -0.29 6.71
CA GLY A 12 38.37 -0.49 7.88
C GLY A 12 37.72 -0.21 9.24
N ILE A 13 36.46 0.24 9.26
CA ILE A 13 35.73 0.53 10.51
C ILE A 13 34.88 -0.70 10.86
N ARG A 14 35.16 -1.29 12.03
CA ARG A 14 34.36 -2.37 12.59
C ARG A 14 33.03 -1.81 13.09
N ILE A 15 31.92 -2.27 12.52
CA ILE A 15 30.57 -1.91 12.96
C ILE A 15 30.07 -3.03 13.88
N PRO A 16 30.00 -2.82 15.21
CA PRO A 16 29.64 -3.87 16.17
C PRO A 16 28.13 -4.17 16.20
N THR A 17 27.32 -3.34 15.56
CA THR A 17 25.87 -3.47 15.50
C THR A 17 25.45 -4.46 14.41
N VAL A 18 24.44 -5.26 14.74
CA VAL A 18 23.91 -6.37 13.94
C VAL A 18 23.42 -5.88 12.57
N PHE A 19 24.08 -6.34 11.50
CA PHE A 19 23.52 -6.34 10.14
C PHE A 19 22.54 -7.51 10.02
N VAL A 20 21.42 -7.44 10.71
CA VAL A 20 20.21 -7.96 10.08
C VAL A 20 19.81 -6.81 9.17
N GLU A 21 19.77 -7.05 7.87
CA GLU A 21 19.04 -6.17 6.97
C GLU A 21 17.62 -6.04 7.54
N ASN A 22 17.37 -5.00 8.33
CA ASN A 22 16.10 -4.72 8.97
C ASN A 22 15.09 -4.16 7.95
N ASP A 23 15.34 -4.44 6.68
CA ASP A 23 14.55 -4.05 5.52
C ASP A 23 13.92 -5.30 4.87
N ALA A 24 13.52 -6.27 5.71
CA ALA A 24 12.56 -7.25 5.26
C ALA A 24 11.26 -6.49 5.01
N THR A 25 11.04 -6.10 3.74
CA THR A 25 9.83 -5.47 3.23
C THR A 25 8.61 -6.06 3.92
N ARG A 26 7.83 -5.25 4.65
CA ARG A 26 6.68 -5.75 5.42
C ARG A 26 5.39 -5.57 4.67
N CYS A 27 4.51 -6.56 4.79
CA CYS A 27 3.18 -6.47 4.22
C CYS A 27 2.38 -5.40 4.95
N ALA A 28 1.89 -4.39 4.22
CA ALA A 28 1.05 -3.34 4.78
C ALA A 28 -0.29 -3.88 5.33
N GLY A 29 -0.70 -5.08 4.90
CA GLY A 29 -1.90 -5.80 5.31
C GLY A 29 -1.80 -6.48 6.67
N CYS A 30 -0.80 -7.34 6.88
CA CYS A 30 -0.63 -8.13 8.10
C CYS A 30 0.55 -7.70 8.99
N GLY A 31 1.48 -6.89 8.49
CA GLY A 31 2.68 -6.46 9.21
C GLY A 31 3.86 -7.45 9.17
N GLU A 32 3.62 -8.68 8.68
CA GLU A 32 4.65 -9.71 8.59
C GLU A 32 5.67 -9.41 7.47
N PRO A 33 6.92 -9.89 7.61
CA PRO A 33 7.93 -9.82 6.57
C PRO A 33 7.49 -10.55 5.29
N ILE A 34 7.70 -9.93 4.14
CA ILE A 34 7.47 -10.54 2.83
C ILE A 34 8.73 -11.28 2.41
N VAL A 35 8.58 -12.57 2.10
CA VAL A 35 9.64 -13.37 1.48
C VAL A 35 9.52 -13.26 -0.04
N GLY A 36 10.58 -12.81 -0.71
CA GLY A 36 10.62 -12.65 -2.16
C GLY A 36 10.04 -11.32 -2.66
N THR A 37 9.46 -11.32 -3.85
CA THR A 37 8.96 -10.09 -4.49
C THR A 37 7.59 -9.68 -3.93
N PRO A 38 7.44 -8.45 -3.39
CA PRO A 38 6.15 -7.98 -2.91
C PRO A 38 5.18 -7.71 -4.05
N PHE A 39 3.90 -8.00 -3.83
CA PHE A 39 2.82 -7.51 -4.68
C PHE A 39 2.61 -6.02 -4.39
N ARG A 40 2.73 -5.18 -5.41
CA ARG A 40 2.69 -3.72 -5.27
C ARG A 40 1.38 -3.18 -5.81
N VAL A 41 0.62 -2.49 -4.97
CA VAL A 41 -0.63 -1.82 -5.35
C VAL A 41 -0.45 -0.31 -5.29
N THR A 42 -0.73 0.35 -6.41
CA THR A 42 -0.77 1.80 -6.55
C THR A 42 -2.22 2.24 -6.70
N LEU A 43 -2.61 3.28 -5.95
CA LEU A 43 -3.91 3.92 -6.07
C LEU A 43 -3.78 5.07 -7.07
N LEU A 44 -4.38 4.92 -8.25
CA LEU A 44 -4.22 5.86 -9.36
C LEU A 44 -5.06 7.11 -9.11
N ASP A 45 -4.43 8.25 -8.87
CA ASP A 45 -5.14 9.53 -8.80
C ASP A 45 -5.60 9.92 -10.22
N ILE A 46 -6.91 10.00 -10.45
CA ILE A 46 -7.47 10.21 -11.80
C ILE A 46 -7.71 11.70 -12.08
N VAL A 47 -7.53 12.61 -11.11
CA VAL A 47 -7.73 14.04 -11.36
C VAL A 47 -6.65 14.88 -10.69
N PRO A 48 -5.58 15.26 -11.41
CA PRO A 48 -4.82 16.43 -11.03
C PRO A 48 -5.80 17.61 -11.03
N GLY A 49 -5.98 18.24 -9.87
CA GLY A 49 -6.67 19.53 -9.84
C GLY A 49 -6.03 20.48 -10.84
N GLU A 50 -6.84 21.34 -11.47
CA GLU A 50 -6.33 22.35 -12.42
C GLU A 50 -5.34 23.33 -11.75
N ALA A 51 -5.39 23.43 -10.43
CA ALA A 51 -4.43 24.16 -9.62
C ALA A 51 -3.15 23.36 -9.38
N ALA A 52 -2.00 24.03 -9.49
CA ALA A 52 -0.73 23.47 -9.08
C ALA A 52 -0.82 22.92 -7.64
N PRO A 53 -0.30 21.71 -7.36
CA PRO A 53 -0.31 21.17 -6.02
C PRO A 53 0.38 22.16 -5.08
N SER A 54 -0.32 22.60 -4.04
CA SER A 54 0.34 23.31 -2.95
C SER A 54 1.23 22.31 -2.23
N TRP A 55 2.50 22.66 -2.02
CA TRP A 55 3.41 21.88 -1.18
C TRP A 55 2.89 21.69 0.25
N ALA A 56 1.93 22.52 0.68
CA ALA A 56 1.30 22.44 2.00
C ALA A 56 0.03 21.56 2.04
N ILE A 57 -0.48 21.10 0.89
CA ILE A 57 -1.69 20.25 0.82
C ILE A 57 -1.26 18.82 0.52
N GLY A 58 -1.45 17.92 1.48
CA GLY A 58 -1.24 16.48 1.27
C GLY A 58 -2.23 15.91 0.26
N ALA A 59 -1.83 14.85 -0.45
CA ALA A 59 -2.71 14.15 -1.38
C ALA A 59 -3.96 13.62 -0.65
N ALA A 60 -5.14 13.76 -1.28
CA ALA A 60 -6.40 13.29 -0.71
C ALA A 60 -6.42 11.77 -0.47
N ILE A 61 -5.62 11.04 -1.26
CA ILE A 61 -5.35 9.62 -1.09
C ILE A 61 -3.85 9.38 -1.30
N ASN A 62 -3.23 8.52 -0.48
CA ASN A 62 -1.83 8.15 -0.67
C ASN A 62 -1.72 7.15 -1.85
N PRO A 63 -1.07 7.53 -2.97
CA PRO A 63 -1.01 6.69 -4.17
C PRO A 63 -0.17 5.42 -4.00
N GLY A 64 0.71 5.32 -2.99
CA GLY A 64 1.59 4.17 -2.82
C GLY A 64 2.95 4.34 -3.54
N PRO A 65 3.62 3.24 -3.93
CA PRO A 65 3.13 1.86 -3.96
C PRO A 65 3.04 1.22 -2.58
N HIS A 66 1.90 0.60 -2.28
CA HIS A 66 1.68 -0.19 -1.07
C HIS A 66 2.07 -1.64 -1.32
N GLN A 67 2.82 -2.25 -0.40
CA GLN A 67 3.41 -3.57 -0.59
C GLN A 67 2.67 -4.64 0.23
N PHE A 68 2.37 -5.77 -0.39
CA PHE A 68 1.61 -6.87 0.19
C PHE A 68 2.22 -8.23 -0.15
N HIS A 69 1.88 -9.24 0.66
CA HIS A 69 1.88 -10.60 0.14
C HIS A 69 0.91 -10.68 -1.04
N ALA A 70 1.13 -11.61 -1.98
CA ALA A 70 0.26 -11.86 -3.13
C ALA A 70 -1.08 -12.54 -2.73
N VAL A 71 -1.76 -11.97 -1.74
CA VAL A 71 -3.04 -12.41 -1.17
C VAL A 71 -3.94 -11.18 -1.10
N ALA A 72 -5.04 -11.20 -1.86
CA ALA A 72 -5.97 -10.07 -1.98
C ALA A 72 -6.48 -9.57 -0.62
N GLU A 73 -6.72 -10.48 0.33
CA GLU A 73 -7.22 -10.15 1.66
C GLU A 73 -6.30 -9.22 2.45
N HIS A 74 -4.98 -9.28 2.22
CA HIS A 74 -4.05 -8.35 2.88
C HIS A 74 -4.25 -6.91 2.41
N PHE A 75 -4.56 -6.72 1.13
CA PHE A 75 -4.94 -5.40 0.61
C PHE A 75 -6.31 -4.96 1.15
N ARG A 76 -7.30 -5.86 1.15
CA ARG A 76 -8.65 -5.56 1.66
C ARG A 76 -8.65 -5.15 3.13
N SER A 77 -7.95 -5.91 3.96
CA SER A 77 -7.73 -5.59 5.37
C SER A 77 -7.01 -4.25 5.57
N TRP A 78 -6.02 -3.93 4.72
CA TRP A 78 -5.33 -2.63 4.74
C TRP A 78 -6.24 -1.46 4.36
N ALA A 79 -7.11 -1.66 3.37
CA ALA A 79 -8.08 -0.67 2.89
C ALA A 79 -9.16 -0.42 3.96
N ARG A 80 -9.66 -1.49 4.58
CA ARG A 80 -10.66 -1.42 5.66
C ARG A 80 -10.17 -0.61 6.87
N ARG A 81 -8.91 -0.79 7.28
CA ARG A 81 -8.31 0.01 8.38
C ARG A 81 -8.18 1.50 8.05
N ARG A 82 -8.29 1.88 6.78
CA ARG A 82 -8.27 3.27 6.30
C ARG A 82 -9.67 3.79 5.98
N ASP A 83 -10.70 3.03 6.34
CA ASP A 83 -12.11 3.37 6.05
C ASP A 83 -12.40 3.53 4.54
N TYR A 84 -11.65 2.81 3.70
CA TYR A 84 -11.94 2.72 2.28
C TYR A 84 -13.02 1.67 2.03
N LEU A 85 -13.85 1.94 1.03
CA LEU A 85 -14.80 0.97 0.46
C LEU A 85 -14.11 0.18 -0.65
N PHE A 86 -14.61 -1.01 -0.96
CA PHE A 86 -14.14 -1.84 -2.05
C PHE A 86 -15.29 -2.18 -2.99
N CYS A 87 -15.05 -2.14 -4.30
CA CYS A 87 -16.01 -2.59 -5.29
C CYS A 87 -16.09 -4.11 -5.26
N ARG A 88 -17.23 -4.70 -4.83
CA ARG A 88 -17.38 -6.17 -4.74
C ARG A 88 -17.27 -6.91 -6.07
N LEU A 89 -17.32 -6.17 -7.19
CA LEU A 89 -17.16 -6.70 -8.54
C LEU A 89 -15.68 -6.76 -8.96
N SER A 90 -14.78 -6.10 -8.23
CA SER A 90 -13.37 -5.96 -8.60
C SER A 90 -12.49 -7.05 -8.00
N ASP A 91 -11.44 -7.41 -8.75
CA ASP A 91 -10.27 -8.07 -8.21
C ASP A 91 -9.26 -7.06 -7.64
N VAL A 92 -8.31 -7.52 -6.83
CA VAL A 92 -7.18 -6.69 -6.39
C VAL A 92 -6.09 -6.75 -7.47
N ARG A 93 -5.71 -5.57 -7.99
CA ARG A 93 -4.70 -5.42 -9.04
C ARG A 93 -3.58 -4.49 -8.60
N GLU A 94 -2.48 -4.50 -9.36
CA GLU A 94 -1.35 -3.59 -9.12
C GLU A 94 -1.72 -2.12 -9.25
N ILE A 95 -2.79 -1.82 -10.01
CA ILE A 95 -3.34 -0.49 -10.13
C ILE A 95 -4.81 -0.56 -9.72
N MET A 96 -5.16 0.15 -8.65
CA MET A 96 -6.54 0.34 -8.21
C MET A 96 -6.94 1.80 -8.43
N ARG A 97 -8.18 2.01 -8.81
CA ARG A 97 -8.79 3.31 -9.08
C ARG A 97 -9.65 3.74 -7.88
N PRO A 98 -9.39 4.91 -7.28
CA PRO A 98 -10.26 5.51 -6.29
C PRO A 98 -11.51 6.07 -6.94
N ILE A 99 -12.63 5.92 -6.25
CA ILE A 99 -13.96 6.41 -6.61
C ILE A 99 -14.39 7.35 -5.50
N ALA A 100 -14.65 8.61 -5.81
CA ALA A 100 -15.19 9.55 -4.85
C ALA A 100 -16.63 9.14 -4.49
N VAL A 101 -16.89 8.93 -3.20
CA VAL A 101 -18.23 8.60 -2.71
C VAL A 101 -18.89 9.86 -2.18
N PRO A 102 -20.06 10.26 -2.74
CA PRO A 102 -20.79 11.43 -2.27
C PRO A 102 -21.16 11.33 -0.79
N GLY A 103 -21.08 12.45 -0.07
CA GLY A 103 -21.48 12.55 1.34
C GLY A 103 -20.86 13.75 2.05
N GLU A 104 -21.26 13.97 3.30
CA GLU A 104 -20.75 15.07 4.14
C GLU A 104 -19.26 14.93 4.46
N ARG A 105 -18.73 13.70 4.47
CA ARG A 105 -17.31 13.41 4.68
C ARG A 105 -16.71 12.79 3.42
N PRO A 106 -15.51 13.21 2.98
CA PRO A 106 -14.81 12.58 1.86
C PRO A 106 -14.58 11.10 2.15
N ARG A 107 -15.14 10.22 1.31
CA ARG A 107 -14.94 8.77 1.36
C ARG A 107 -14.52 8.26 -0.01
N TRP A 108 -13.74 7.19 -0.01
CA TRP A 108 -13.16 6.63 -1.22
C TRP A 108 -13.52 5.15 -1.36
N GLY A 109 -14.03 4.77 -2.53
CA GLY A 109 -14.13 3.39 -2.96
C GLY A 109 -12.93 2.99 -3.81
N LEU A 110 -12.49 1.73 -3.76
CA LEU A 110 -11.38 1.21 -4.55
C LEU A 110 -11.90 0.17 -5.56
N CYS A 111 -11.54 0.34 -6.83
CA CYS A 111 -11.99 -0.50 -7.95
C CYS A 111 -10.82 -0.84 -8.87
N ASP A 112 -10.88 -2.00 -9.51
CA ASP A 112 -9.90 -2.43 -10.53
C ASP A 112 -10.03 -1.70 -11.88
N GLY A 113 -11.08 -0.89 -12.05
CA GLY A 113 -11.35 -0.11 -13.26
C GLY A 113 -12.02 -0.86 -14.40
N ASN A 114 -12.33 -2.17 -14.25
CA ASN A 114 -12.97 -2.95 -15.31
C ASN A 114 -14.48 -2.65 -15.44
N HIS A 115 -15.08 -2.04 -14.42
CA HIS A 115 -16.54 -1.91 -14.25
C HIS A 115 -17.09 -0.55 -14.67
N ARG A 116 -16.26 0.32 -15.26
CA ARG A 116 -16.61 1.72 -15.60
C ARG A 116 -17.26 2.42 -14.41
N ASP A 117 -18.53 2.82 -14.50
CA ASP A 117 -19.26 3.53 -13.44
C ASP A 117 -20.20 2.62 -12.63
N ALA A 118 -20.36 1.35 -13.02
CA ALA A 118 -21.27 0.40 -12.37
C ALA A 118 -20.63 -0.21 -11.12
N HIS A 119 -20.44 0.62 -10.09
CA HIS A 119 -19.78 0.22 -8.86
C HIS A 119 -20.75 -0.28 -7.80
N GLU A 120 -20.36 -1.36 -7.13
CA GLU A 120 -21.05 -1.87 -5.95
C GLU A 120 -20.11 -1.83 -4.76
N LEU A 121 -20.11 -0.66 -4.10
CA LEU A 121 -19.20 -0.36 -3.01
C LEU A 121 -19.69 -0.97 -1.71
N VAL A 122 -18.84 -1.76 -1.08
CA VAL A 122 -19.04 -2.38 0.23
C VAL A 122 -17.86 -2.03 1.14
N PRO A 123 -17.99 -2.18 2.49
CA PRO A 123 -16.82 -2.16 3.36
C PRO A 123 -15.75 -3.13 2.86
N ALA A 124 -14.50 -2.67 2.79
CA ALA A 124 -13.40 -3.43 2.20
C ALA A 124 -13.15 -4.79 2.87
#